data_AF-A0A352Q0U9-F1
#
_entry.id   AF-A0A352Q0U9-F1
#
_cell.length_a   1.000
_cell.length_b   1.000
_cell.length_c   1.000
_cell.angle_alpha   90.00
_cell.angle_beta   90.00
_cell.angle_gamma   90.00
#
_symmetry.space_group_name_H-M   'P 1'
#
loop_
_entity.id
_entity.type
_entity.pdbx_description
1 polymer ?
#
loop_
_entity_poly.entity_id
_entity_poly.type
_entity_poly.pdbx_seq_one_letter_code
_entity_poly.pdbx_strand_id
1 'polypeptide(L)'
;MKHKMDELLTEAKKAKEKQRQTEKQAREEAERKAKESQDYEQLYKSSEERHQAAVQELEDLKSQYAGKEINAASLKLATQLAEGHNVELLSEFISKRLVFRDGGVKVTDTKGDLTVASLDDLAKEVQGDPRFSALLRGNQSSGGGAAGGSNGGGAAKNITRADFEALNAADRMKFTRSGGTITD
;
A
#
# COMPACT_ATOMS: atom_id res chain seq x y z
N MET A 1 -10.63 78.40 63.46
CA MET A 1 -11.20 78.23 62.09
C MET A 1 -10.17 77.80 61.06
N LYS A 2 -8.98 78.43 60.97
CA LYS A 2 -7.95 78.07 59.97
C LYS A 2 -7.36 76.64 60.14
N HIS A 3 -7.01 76.22 61.37
CA HIS A 3 -6.41 74.90 61.63
C HIS A 3 -7.28 73.68 61.21
N LYS A 4 -8.60 73.73 61.45
CA LYS A 4 -9.52 72.66 61.02
C LYS A 4 -9.63 72.55 59.50
N MET A 5 -9.44 73.66 58.78
CA MET A 5 -9.52 73.64 57.32
C MET A 5 -8.24 73.06 56.70
N ASP A 6 -7.08 73.32 57.29
CA ASP A 6 -5.82 72.68 56.88
C ASP A 6 -5.80 71.16 57.16
N GLU A 7 -6.38 70.72 58.29
CA GLU A 7 -6.58 69.30 58.60
C GLU A 7 -7.50 68.61 57.58
N LEU A 8 -8.66 69.21 57.26
CA LEU A 8 -9.58 68.67 56.25
C LEU A 8 -8.94 68.61 54.86
N LEU A 9 -8.11 69.59 54.50
CA LEU A 9 -7.37 69.58 53.24
C LEU A 9 -6.29 68.49 53.20
N THR A 10 -5.65 68.17 54.33
CA THR A 10 -4.68 67.09 54.41
C THR A 10 -5.34 65.72 54.40
N GLU A 11 -6.47 65.55 55.07
CA GLU A 11 -7.28 64.33 54.99
C GLU A 11 -7.84 64.12 53.59
N ALA A 12 -8.38 65.16 52.93
CA ALA A 12 -8.89 65.06 51.56
C ALA A 12 -7.79 64.68 50.56
N LYS A 13 -6.57 65.21 50.73
CA LYS A 13 -5.40 64.82 49.91
C LYS A 13 -4.99 63.37 50.17
N LYS A 14 -4.94 62.93 51.43
CA LYS A 14 -4.64 61.52 51.78
C LYS A 14 -5.70 60.56 51.25
N ALA A 15 -6.97 60.92 51.34
CA ALA A 15 -8.08 60.12 50.81
C ALA A 15 -8.02 59.99 49.29
N LYS A 16 -7.76 61.11 48.59
CA LYS A 16 -7.59 61.13 47.12
C LYS A 16 -6.37 60.34 46.65
N GLU A 17 -5.26 60.43 47.37
CA GLU A 17 -4.06 59.65 47.07
C GLU A 17 -4.28 58.16 47.32
N LYS A 18 -4.96 57.79 48.42
CA LYS A 18 -5.32 56.41 48.70
C LYS A 18 -6.26 55.84 47.63
N GLN A 19 -7.26 56.60 47.18
CA GLN A 19 -8.12 56.21 46.05
C GLN A 19 -7.32 55.97 44.78
N ARG A 20 -6.40 56.88 44.43
CA ARG A 20 -5.57 56.75 43.25
C ARG A 20 -4.62 55.55 43.32
N GLN A 21 -4.11 55.22 44.51
CA GLN A 21 -3.28 54.03 44.72
C GLN A 21 -4.10 52.74 44.59
N THR A 22 -5.30 52.68 45.18
CA THR A 22 -6.18 51.52 45.04
C THR A 22 -6.63 51.29 43.60
N GLU A 23 -6.90 52.38 42.86
CA GLU A 23 -7.29 52.30 41.45
C GLU A 23 -6.12 51.80 40.58
N LYS A 24 -4.90 52.29 40.83
CA LYS A 24 -3.69 51.79 40.15
C LYS A 24 -3.44 50.32 40.44
N GLN A 25 -3.51 49.91 41.71
CA GLN A 25 -3.33 48.51 42.10
C GLN A 25 -4.39 47.60 41.46
N ALA A 26 -5.66 48.01 41.47
CA ALA A 26 -6.73 47.26 40.82
C ALA A 26 -6.51 47.13 39.30
N ARG A 27 -6.00 48.19 38.66
CA ARG A 27 -5.68 48.19 37.23
C ARG A 27 -4.49 47.28 36.90
N GLU A 28 -3.41 47.38 37.68
CA GLU A 28 -2.23 46.51 37.51
C GLU A 28 -2.58 45.03 37.73
N GLU A 29 -3.43 44.72 38.70
CA GLU A 29 -3.88 43.35 38.95
C GLU A 29 -4.81 42.85 37.84
N ALA A 30 -5.70 43.70 37.31
CA ALA A 30 -6.54 43.37 36.17
C ALA A 30 -5.70 43.11 34.91
N GLU A 31 -4.69 43.94 34.63
CA GLU A 31 -3.76 43.76 33.51
C GLU A 31 -2.92 42.48 33.66
N ARG A 32 -2.49 42.15 34.88
CA ARG A 32 -1.76 40.89 35.15
C ARG A 32 -2.65 39.67 34.90
N LYS A 33 -3.87 39.65 35.45
CA LYS A 33 -4.84 38.55 35.22
C LYS A 33 -5.19 38.40 33.75
N ALA A 34 -5.35 39.51 33.02
CA ALA A 34 -5.60 39.48 31.59
C ALA A 34 -4.42 38.86 30.82
N LYS A 35 -3.18 39.26 31.13
CA LYS A 35 -1.97 38.67 30.53
C LYS A 35 -1.83 37.18 30.84
N GLU A 36 -1.97 36.79 32.11
CA GLU A 36 -1.94 35.38 32.54
C GLU A 36 -3.01 34.54 31.83
N SER A 37 -4.22 35.08 31.65
CA SER A 37 -5.30 34.40 30.94
C SER A 37 -5.00 34.26 29.44
N GLN A 38 -4.43 35.29 28.81
CA GLN A 38 -4.02 35.26 27.41
C GLN A 38 -2.88 34.26 27.17
N ASP A 39 -1.90 34.22 28.06
CA ASP A 39 -0.78 33.26 27.99
C ASP A 39 -1.29 31.82 28.16
N TYR A 40 -2.23 31.60 29.08
CA TYR A 40 -2.88 30.30 29.26
C TYR A 40 -3.66 29.88 28.01
N GLU A 41 -4.46 30.78 27.43
CA GLU A 41 -5.22 30.51 26.22
C GLU A 41 -4.31 30.17 25.02
N GLN A 42 -3.21 30.91 24.86
CA GLN A 42 -2.21 30.64 23.83
C GLN A 42 -1.52 29.29 24.05
N LEU A 43 -1.12 28.98 25.28
CA LEU A 43 -0.49 27.70 25.60
C LEU A 43 -1.44 26.54 25.33
N TYR A 44 -2.70 26.66 25.77
CA TYR A 44 -3.74 25.65 25.53
C TYR A 44 -3.96 25.44 24.03
N LYS A 45 -4.16 26.52 23.27
CA LYS A 45 -4.29 26.46 21.79
C LYS A 45 -3.09 25.79 21.15
N SER A 46 -1.87 26.18 21.52
CA SER A 46 -0.64 25.59 20.98
C SER A 46 -0.49 24.10 21.33
N SER A 47 -0.96 23.68 22.51
CA SER A 47 -0.95 22.28 22.92
C SER A 47 -1.97 21.47 22.14
N GLU A 48 -3.17 22.02 21.96
CA GLU A 48 -4.25 21.40 21.18
C GLU A 48 -3.83 21.26 19.71
N GLU A 49 -3.24 22.29 19.12
CA GLU A 49 -2.70 22.26 17.75
C GLU A 49 -1.59 21.20 17.60
N ARG A 50 -0.65 21.12 18.55
CA ARG A 50 0.39 20.07 18.53
C ARG A 50 -0.19 18.68 18.70
N HIS A 51 -1.20 18.53 19.56
CA HIS A 51 -1.88 17.26 19.75
C HIS A 51 -2.60 16.82 18.47
N GLN A 52 -3.35 17.74 17.85
CA GLN A 52 -4.02 17.48 16.58
C GLN A 52 -3.02 17.14 15.46
N ALA A 53 -1.91 17.87 15.37
CA ALA A 53 -0.84 17.58 14.41
C ALA A 53 -0.22 16.19 14.65
N ALA A 54 0.06 15.83 15.90
CA ALA A 54 0.60 14.52 16.24
C ALA A 54 -0.38 13.37 15.95
N VAL A 55 -1.68 13.58 16.18
CA VAL A 55 -2.72 12.61 15.84
C VAL A 55 -2.83 12.42 14.33
N GLN A 56 -2.78 13.51 13.56
CA GLN A 56 -2.77 13.46 12.09
C GLN A 56 -1.55 12.71 11.56
N GLU A 57 -0.35 13.06 12.06
CA GLU A 57 0.90 12.40 11.67
C GLU A 57 0.86 10.89 11.97
N LEU A 58 0.32 10.51 13.13
CA LEU A 58 0.18 9.11 13.53
C LEU A 58 -0.78 8.36 12.60
N GLU A 59 -1.91 8.97 12.23
CA GLU A 59 -2.87 8.37 11.30
C GLU A 59 -2.29 8.24 9.88
N ASP A 60 -1.57 9.27 9.41
CA ASP A 60 -0.85 9.23 8.13
C ASP A 60 0.19 8.12 8.12
N LEU A 61 0.97 7.99 9.21
CA LEU A 61 1.99 6.95 9.32
C LEU A 61 1.36 5.55 9.35
N LYS A 62 0.23 5.38 10.05
CA LYS A 62 -0.54 4.13 10.04
C LYS A 62 -1.07 3.79 8.65
N SER A 63 -1.63 4.77 7.95
CA SER A 63 -2.14 4.60 6.59
C SER A 63 -1.02 4.22 5.62
N GLN A 64 0.13 4.91 5.69
CA GLN A 64 1.30 4.57 4.89
C GLN A 64 1.85 3.17 5.21
N TYR A 65 1.90 2.81 6.50
CA TYR A 65 2.33 1.48 6.92
C TYR A 65 1.38 0.39 6.41
N ALA A 66 0.07 0.57 6.60
CA ALA A 66 -0.96 -0.32 6.06
C ALA A 66 -0.84 -0.48 4.53
N GLY A 67 -0.66 0.62 3.80
CA GLY A 67 -0.46 0.61 2.36
C GLY A 67 0.79 -0.16 1.94
N LYS A 68 1.91 0.01 2.65
CA LYS A 68 3.16 -0.73 2.40
C LYS A 68 2.98 -2.23 2.62
N GLU A 69 2.35 -2.64 3.73
CA GLU A 69 2.09 -4.04 4.04
C GLU A 69 1.16 -4.70 2.99
N ILE A 70 0.09 -4.01 2.61
CA ILE A 70 -0.83 -4.46 1.56
C ILE A 70 -0.08 -4.60 0.23
N ASN A 71 0.70 -3.59 -0.17
CA ASN A 71 1.46 -3.62 -1.43
C ASN A 71 2.50 -4.74 -1.43
N ALA A 72 3.22 -4.94 -0.33
CA ALA A 72 4.20 -6.00 -0.20
C ALA A 72 3.55 -7.39 -0.29
N ALA A 73 2.43 -7.60 0.42
CA ALA A 73 1.67 -8.85 0.35
C ALA A 73 1.11 -9.10 -1.06
N SER A 74 0.57 -8.06 -1.70
CA SER A 74 0.00 -8.14 -3.05
C SER A 74 1.05 -8.48 -4.09
N LEU A 75 2.21 -7.81 -4.04
CA LEU A 75 3.31 -8.06 -4.96
C LEU A 75 3.88 -9.48 -4.75
N LYS A 76 4.04 -9.90 -3.50
CA LYS A 76 4.48 -11.26 -3.17
C LYS A 76 3.54 -12.31 -3.75
N LEU A 77 2.22 -12.13 -3.61
CA LEU A 77 1.24 -13.05 -4.19
C LEU A 77 1.26 -13.00 -5.72
N ALA A 78 1.30 -11.81 -6.30
CA ALA A 78 1.32 -11.64 -7.76
C ALA A 78 2.56 -12.26 -8.43
N THR A 79 3.74 -12.16 -7.81
CA THR A 79 4.97 -12.80 -8.33
C THR A 79 4.92 -14.32 -8.35
N GLN A 80 4.11 -14.93 -7.46
CA GLN A 80 3.88 -16.37 -7.47
C GLN A 80 2.94 -16.80 -8.61
N LEU A 81 2.03 -15.91 -9.01
CA LEU A 81 0.95 -16.21 -9.96
C LEU A 81 1.25 -15.78 -11.41
N ALA A 82 2.04 -14.74 -11.60
CA ALA A 82 2.32 -14.11 -12.90
C ALA A 82 3.84 -13.96 -13.13
N GLU A 83 4.20 -13.48 -14.32
CA GLU A 83 5.59 -13.17 -14.71
C GLU A 83 5.66 -11.82 -15.45
N GLY A 84 6.83 -11.18 -15.39
CA GLY A 84 7.08 -9.91 -16.09
C GLY A 84 6.11 -8.79 -15.70
N HIS A 85 5.66 -8.01 -16.69
CA HIS A 85 4.76 -6.86 -16.50
C HIS A 85 3.39 -7.25 -15.92
N ASN A 86 2.96 -8.51 -16.07
CA ASN A 86 1.68 -8.98 -15.54
C ASN A 86 1.65 -9.04 -14.00
N VAL A 87 2.82 -9.12 -13.36
CA VAL A 87 2.94 -9.11 -11.89
C VAL A 87 2.39 -7.81 -11.32
N GLU A 88 2.77 -6.67 -11.89
CA GLU A 88 2.33 -5.35 -11.41
C GLU A 88 0.81 -5.19 -11.58
N LEU A 89 0.30 -5.54 -12.77
CA LEU A 89 -1.14 -5.53 -13.06
C LEU A 89 -1.93 -6.41 -12.07
N LEU A 90 -1.48 -7.65 -11.86
CA LEU A 90 -2.15 -8.58 -10.96
C LEU A 90 -2.08 -8.11 -9.49
N SER A 91 -0.97 -7.50 -9.09
CA SER A 91 -0.81 -6.94 -7.75
C SER A 91 -1.81 -5.83 -7.45
N GLU A 92 -2.19 -5.02 -8.44
CA GLU A 92 -3.19 -3.97 -8.28
C GLU A 92 -4.62 -4.53 -8.06
N PHE A 93 -4.94 -5.68 -8.67
CA PHE A 93 -6.21 -6.35 -8.42
C PHE A 93 -6.23 -7.06 -7.07
N ILE A 94 -5.11 -7.68 -6.68
CA ILE A 94 -4.95 -8.34 -5.38
C ILE A 94 -5.03 -7.30 -4.26
N SER A 95 -4.39 -6.14 -4.39
CA SER A 95 -4.38 -5.12 -3.34
C SER A 95 -5.77 -4.59 -2.99
N LYS A 96 -6.68 -4.49 -3.98
CA LYS A 96 -8.10 -4.14 -3.78
C LYS A 96 -8.86 -5.14 -2.92
N ARG A 97 -8.36 -6.37 -2.81
CA ARG A 97 -8.92 -7.47 -2.01
C ARG A 97 -8.22 -7.67 -0.68
N LEU A 98 -7.33 -6.76 -0.29
CA LEU A 98 -6.57 -6.81 0.96
C LEU A 98 -6.84 -5.57 1.82
N VAL A 99 -6.90 -5.78 3.13
CA VAL A 99 -6.98 -4.70 4.12
C VAL A 99 -6.06 -4.99 5.28
N PHE A 100 -5.42 -3.96 5.82
CA PHE A 100 -4.62 -4.09 7.03
C PHE A 100 -5.50 -3.86 8.26
N ARG A 101 -5.71 -4.89 9.08
CA ARG A 101 -6.47 -4.81 10.34
C ARG A 101 -5.85 -5.68 11.41
N ASP A 102 -5.95 -5.24 12.66
CA ASP A 102 -5.46 -5.95 13.84
C ASP A 102 -3.97 -6.34 13.75
N GLY A 103 -3.17 -5.48 13.10
CA GLY A 103 -1.73 -5.70 12.94
C GLY A 103 -1.33 -6.67 11.81
N GLY A 104 -2.26 -7.05 10.93
CA GLY A 104 -1.95 -7.93 9.80
C GLY A 104 -2.80 -7.67 8.56
N VAL A 105 -2.33 -8.21 7.43
CA VAL A 105 -3.06 -8.17 6.16
C VAL A 105 -4.12 -9.26 6.16
N LYS A 106 -5.37 -8.88 5.88
CA LYS A 106 -6.55 -9.74 5.80
C LYS A 106 -7.19 -9.65 4.43
N VAL A 107 -7.84 -10.73 4.01
CA VAL A 107 -8.55 -10.80 2.72
C VAL A 107 -9.97 -10.29 2.88
N THR A 108 -10.40 -9.43 1.95
CA THR A 108 -11.79 -8.98 1.82
C THR A 108 -12.49 -9.70 0.67
N ASP A 109 -13.82 -9.58 0.61
CA ASP A 109 -14.64 -10.04 -0.52
C ASP A 109 -14.71 -8.97 -1.64
N THR A 110 -15.52 -9.20 -2.68
CA THR A 110 -15.70 -8.23 -3.77
C THR A 110 -16.40 -6.93 -3.35
N LYS A 111 -17.05 -6.92 -2.19
CA LYS A 111 -17.76 -5.76 -1.62
C LYS A 111 -16.90 -5.00 -0.60
N GLY A 112 -15.74 -5.55 -0.22
CA GLY A 112 -14.84 -4.99 0.77
C GLY A 112 -15.08 -5.50 2.20
N ASP A 113 -15.96 -6.49 2.37
CA ASP A 113 -16.24 -7.10 3.67
C ASP A 113 -15.13 -8.10 4.05
N LEU A 114 -14.79 -8.17 5.33
CA LEU A 114 -13.77 -9.09 5.83
C LEU A 114 -14.19 -10.55 5.61
N THR A 115 -13.25 -11.36 5.13
CA THR A 115 -13.45 -12.79 4.94
C THR A 115 -12.58 -13.59 5.90
N VAL A 116 -12.93 -14.87 6.06
CA VAL A 116 -12.08 -15.87 6.75
C VAL A 116 -11.05 -16.51 5.82
N ALA A 117 -10.96 -16.04 4.57
CA ALA A 117 -10.07 -16.60 3.57
C ALA A 117 -8.61 -16.25 3.89
N SER A 118 -7.72 -17.21 3.65
CA SER A 118 -6.28 -16.97 3.69
C SER A 118 -5.78 -16.30 2.41
N LEU A 119 -4.56 -15.77 2.43
CA LEU A 119 -3.90 -15.25 1.22
C LEU A 119 -3.74 -16.34 0.15
N ASP A 120 -3.54 -17.61 0.57
CA ASP A 120 -3.44 -18.74 -0.35
C ASP A 120 -4.79 -19.07 -1.00
N ASP A 121 -5.90 -18.89 -0.28
CA ASP A 121 -7.24 -19.08 -0.83
C ASP A 121 -7.57 -17.98 -1.84
N LEU A 122 -7.16 -16.73 -1.56
CA LEU A 122 -7.23 -15.64 -2.53
C LEU A 122 -6.40 -15.95 -3.78
N ALA A 123 -5.21 -16.54 -3.63
CA ALA A 123 -4.38 -16.95 -4.76
C ALA A 123 -5.10 -17.97 -5.66
N LYS A 124 -5.75 -18.97 -5.05
CA LYS A 124 -6.54 -19.97 -5.77
C LYS A 124 -7.77 -19.36 -6.44
N GLU A 125 -8.47 -18.42 -5.78
CA GLU A 125 -9.59 -17.67 -6.37
C GLU A 125 -9.13 -16.93 -7.62
N VAL A 126 -8.00 -16.21 -7.53
CA VAL A 126 -7.40 -15.48 -8.66
C VAL A 126 -6.96 -16.43 -9.78
N GLN A 127 -6.41 -17.60 -9.44
CA GLN A 127 -6.04 -18.63 -10.43
C GLN A 127 -7.25 -19.23 -11.14
N GLY A 128 -8.36 -19.41 -10.43
CA GLY A 128 -9.59 -20.00 -10.96
C GLY A 128 -10.48 -19.02 -11.71
N ASP A 129 -10.25 -17.71 -11.58
CA ASP A 129 -11.06 -16.67 -12.22
C ASP A 129 -10.66 -16.47 -13.70
N PRO A 130 -11.57 -16.69 -14.66
CA PRO A 130 -11.30 -16.51 -16.08
C PRO A 130 -10.80 -15.11 -16.45
N ARG A 131 -11.14 -14.07 -15.66
CA ARG A 131 -10.74 -12.68 -15.90
C ARG A 131 -9.22 -12.49 -15.82
N PHE A 132 -8.54 -13.29 -15.00
CA PHE A 132 -7.09 -13.18 -14.81
C PHE A 132 -6.31 -14.19 -15.65
N SER A 133 -6.97 -15.07 -16.39
CA SER A 133 -6.33 -16.15 -17.18
C SER A 133 -5.19 -15.69 -18.09
N ALA A 134 -5.29 -14.51 -18.69
CA ALA A 134 -4.24 -13.93 -19.55
C ALA A 134 -3.06 -13.33 -18.77
N LEU A 135 -3.26 -12.97 -17.50
CA LEU A 135 -2.22 -12.41 -16.62
C LEU A 135 -1.45 -13.50 -15.87
N LEU A 136 -2.13 -14.62 -15.59
CA LEU A 136 -1.53 -15.76 -14.94
C LEU A 136 -0.40 -16.33 -15.81
N ARG A 137 0.63 -16.84 -15.13
CA ARG A 137 1.68 -17.60 -15.77
C ARG A 137 1.04 -18.73 -16.56
N GLY A 138 1.25 -18.72 -17.87
CA GLY A 138 0.78 -19.80 -18.72
C GLY A 138 1.27 -21.13 -18.17
N ASN A 139 0.39 -22.14 -18.17
CA ASN A 139 0.82 -23.51 -17.99
C ASN A 139 1.94 -23.77 -19.02
N GLN A 140 3.18 -23.93 -18.56
CA GLN A 140 4.35 -24.21 -19.40
C GLN A 140 4.21 -25.53 -20.18
N SER A 141 3.09 -26.26 -20.04
CA SER A 141 2.85 -27.57 -20.63
C SER A 141 2.19 -27.58 -22.01
N SER A 142 1.70 -26.48 -22.62
CA SER A 142 0.99 -26.65 -23.91
C SER A 142 0.90 -25.44 -24.84
N GLY A 143 1.94 -24.61 -24.90
CA GLY A 143 2.11 -23.63 -26.00
C GLY A 143 2.97 -24.25 -27.10
N GLY A 144 2.33 -24.91 -28.07
CA GLY A 144 2.98 -25.61 -29.18
C GLY A 144 4.04 -24.75 -29.87
N GLY A 145 5.20 -25.35 -30.12
CA GLY A 145 6.32 -24.73 -30.79
C GLY A 145 5.92 -24.19 -32.16
N ALA A 146 5.73 -22.88 -32.25
CA ALA A 146 5.94 -22.16 -33.49
C ALA A 146 7.46 -22.00 -33.67
N ALA A 147 8.16 -23.11 -33.90
CA ALA A 147 9.47 -23.06 -34.55
C ALA A 147 9.20 -22.60 -35.98
N GLY A 148 9.90 -21.53 -36.37
CA GLY A 148 9.58 -20.72 -37.54
C GLY A 148 9.41 -21.50 -38.84
N GLY A 149 8.55 -20.96 -39.70
CA GLY A 149 8.60 -21.25 -41.12
C GLY A 149 9.96 -20.84 -41.69
N SER A 150 10.92 -21.74 -41.66
CA SER A 150 12.08 -21.70 -42.53
C SER A 150 12.64 -23.11 -42.68
N ASN A 151 12.53 -23.59 -43.92
CA ASN A 151 13.32 -24.63 -44.55
C ASN A 151 13.02 -26.09 -44.20
N GLY A 152 12.77 -26.84 -45.28
CA GLY A 152 12.44 -28.25 -45.29
C GLY A 152 13.54 -29.16 -44.74
N GLY A 153 13.11 -30.38 -44.44
CA GLY A 153 13.99 -31.45 -43.99
C GLY A 153 13.16 -32.42 -43.17
N GLY A 154 12.63 -33.44 -43.84
CA GLY A 154 11.86 -34.50 -43.18
C GLY A 154 12.63 -35.09 -42.01
N ALA A 155 11.88 -35.49 -40.98
CA ALA A 155 12.41 -36.36 -39.95
C ALA A 155 12.94 -37.63 -40.64
N ALA A 156 14.24 -37.65 -40.92
CA ALA A 156 14.94 -38.81 -41.44
C ALA A 156 14.85 -39.90 -40.38
N LYS A 157 13.97 -40.88 -40.60
CA LYS A 157 13.93 -42.09 -39.78
C LYS A 157 15.22 -42.85 -40.08
N ASN A 158 16.04 -43.07 -39.07
CA ASN A 158 17.23 -43.89 -39.19
C ASN A 158 16.85 -45.35 -38.93
N ILE A 159 17.16 -46.26 -39.86
CA ILE A 159 17.00 -47.70 -39.65
C ILE A 159 18.31 -48.41 -39.97
N THR A 160 18.53 -49.57 -39.35
CA THR A 160 19.73 -50.38 -39.64
C THR A 160 19.64 -51.00 -41.03
N ARG A 161 20.78 -51.40 -41.62
CA ARG A 161 20.77 -52.11 -42.92
C ARG A 161 19.92 -53.38 -42.86
N ALA A 162 19.98 -54.12 -41.76
CA ALA A 162 19.17 -55.33 -41.56
C ALA A 162 17.68 -55.02 -41.58
N ASP A 163 17.25 -53.94 -40.92
CA ASP A 163 15.85 -53.51 -40.91
C ASP A 163 15.39 -53.01 -42.29
N PHE A 164 16.26 -52.34 -43.05
CA PHE A 164 15.95 -51.90 -44.43
C PHE A 164 15.76 -53.08 -45.39
N GLU A 165 16.58 -54.12 -45.25
CA GLU A 165 16.47 -55.34 -46.07
C GLU A 165 15.26 -56.20 -45.71
N ALA A 166 14.78 -56.12 -44.47
CA ALA A 166 13.54 -56.74 -44.02
C ALA A 166 12.27 -56.04 -44.58
N LEU A 167 12.39 -54.83 -45.14
CA LEU A 167 11.25 -54.12 -45.74
C LEU A 167 10.88 -54.67 -47.13
N ASN A 168 9.58 -54.71 -47.41
CA ASN A 168 9.08 -54.99 -48.74
C ASN A 168 9.47 -53.89 -49.74
N ALA A 169 9.37 -54.17 -51.05
CA ALA A 169 9.81 -53.26 -52.10
C ALA A 169 9.10 -51.89 -52.09
N ALA A 170 7.82 -51.84 -51.71
CA ALA A 170 7.06 -50.60 -51.64
C ALA A 170 7.53 -49.73 -50.46
N ASP A 171 7.81 -50.33 -49.32
CA ASP A 171 8.21 -49.62 -48.11
C ASP A 171 9.67 -49.17 -48.16
N ARG A 172 10.55 -49.93 -48.83
CA ARG A 172 11.91 -49.44 -49.18
C ARG A 172 11.87 -48.18 -50.04
N MET A 173 11.00 -48.14 -51.05
CA MET A 173 10.87 -46.98 -51.94
C MET A 173 10.28 -45.76 -51.21
N LYS A 174 9.33 -45.98 -50.29
CA LYS A 174 8.82 -44.89 -49.43
C LYS A 174 9.91 -44.37 -48.50
N PHE A 175 10.70 -45.27 -47.90
CA PHE A 175 11.78 -44.91 -46.99
C PHE A 175 12.83 -44.03 -47.68
N THR A 176 13.32 -44.44 -48.86
CA THR A 176 14.30 -43.65 -49.63
C THR A 176 13.72 -42.32 -50.11
N ARG A 177 12.45 -42.30 -50.56
CA ARG A 177 11.77 -41.07 -50.99
C ARG A 177 11.52 -40.09 -49.83
N SER A 178 11.38 -40.59 -48.61
CA SER A 178 11.21 -39.78 -47.40
C SER A 178 12.51 -39.21 -46.84
N GLY A 179 13.67 -39.53 -47.44
CA GLY A 179 14.97 -39.05 -46.98
C GLY A 179 15.48 -39.76 -45.72
N GLY A 180 15.09 -41.03 -45.50
CA GLY A 180 15.60 -41.83 -44.39
C GLY A 180 17.09 -42.16 -44.55
N THR A 181 17.80 -42.28 -43.43
CA THR A 181 19.23 -42.65 -43.41
C THR A 181 19.39 -44.10 -42.98
N ILE A 182 20.22 -44.87 -43.69
CA ILE A 182 20.53 -46.25 -43.33
C ILE A 182 21.83 -46.24 -42.53
N THR A 183 21.79 -46.73 -41.30
CA THR A 183 22.97 -46.92 -40.45
C THR A 183 23.42 -48.38 -40.49
N ASP A 184 24.71 -48.64 -40.26
CA ASP A 184 25.26 -50.00 -40.26
C ASP A 184 24.76 -50.81 -39.05
#